data_AF-A0A936ZPC2-F1
#
_entry.id   AF-A0A936ZPC2-F1
#
_cell.length_a   1.000
_cell.length_b   1.000
_cell.length_c   1.000
_cell.angle_alpha   90.00
_cell.angle_beta   90.00
_cell.angle_gamma   90.00
#
_symmetry.space_group_name_H-M   'P 1'
#
loop_
_entity.id
_entity.type
_entity.pdbx_description
1 polymer ?
#
loop_
_entity_poly.entity_id
_entity_poly.type
_entity_poly.pdbx_seq_one_letter_code
_entity_poly.pdbx_strand_id
1 'polypeptide(L)'
;MKTLVLILVSLIIGLLSATAQTTTTTTSTSSTKVTVNSNDNDKKYYRSFAIIDMDDSFRVKIKFLESLQKNVKLYLMDQLGKDNMVADSESYLWRKELENEEMYEVQLKENKLRIHVNKELASDKLLKKFKQMGKELKSLTSKKGN
;
A
#
# COMPACT_ATOMS: atom_id res chain seq x y z
N MET A 1 -11.17 58.04 -19.72
CA MET A 1 -11.01 56.95 -18.72
C MET A 1 -12.26 56.93 -17.86
N LYS A 2 -12.79 55.75 -17.54
CA LYS A 2 -14.05 55.49 -16.81
C LYS A 2 -15.33 55.49 -17.67
N THR A 3 -15.44 54.52 -18.59
CA THR A 3 -16.71 53.96 -19.11
C THR A 3 -16.42 52.74 -19.98
N LEU A 4 -15.55 51.84 -19.51
CA LEU A 4 -15.15 50.61 -20.21
C LEU A 4 -15.02 49.44 -19.22
N VAL A 5 -15.90 49.41 -18.21
CA VAL A 5 -15.87 48.42 -17.11
C VAL A 5 -17.21 47.67 -16.97
N LEU A 6 -18.18 47.90 -17.86
CA LEU A 6 -19.54 47.34 -17.71
C LEU A 6 -20.00 46.44 -18.88
N ILE A 7 -19.07 45.76 -19.58
CA ILE A 7 -19.41 44.75 -20.63
C ILE A 7 -18.59 43.45 -20.44
N LEU A 8 -18.18 43.12 -19.20
CA LEU A 8 -17.38 41.92 -18.91
C LEU A 8 -17.94 41.07 -17.75
N VAL A 9 -19.25 41.14 -17.49
CA VAL A 9 -19.89 40.40 -16.37
C VAL A 9 -21.05 39.50 -16.82
N SER A 10 -21.15 39.15 -18.11
CA SER A 10 -22.28 38.34 -18.61
C SER A 10 -21.93 37.19 -19.56
N LEU A 11 -20.71 36.65 -19.51
CA LEU A 11 -20.36 35.47 -20.32
C LEU A 11 -19.37 34.52 -19.61
N ILE A 12 -19.75 34.00 -18.45
CA ILE A 12 -19.03 32.89 -17.79
C ILE A 12 -20.04 31.85 -17.27
N ILE A 13 -21.05 31.54 -18.10
CA ILE A 13 -21.91 30.36 -17.90
C ILE A 13 -22.00 29.66 -19.24
N GLY A 14 -21.31 28.54 -19.35
CA GLY A 14 -21.30 27.71 -20.55
C GLY A 14 -19.88 27.49 -21.01
N LEU A 15 -19.26 26.42 -20.50
CA LEU A 15 -18.28 25.54 -21.16
C LEU A 15 -17.88 24.44 -20.15
N LEU A 16 -18.88 23.76 -19.57
CA LEU A 16 -18.69 22.49 -18.86
C LEU A 16 -19.35 21.40 -19.70
N SER A 17 -18.68 21.03 -20.78
CA SER A 17 -18.98 19.84 -21.56
C SER A 17 -17.67 19.34 -22.17
N ALA A 18 -16.72 19.00 -21.30
CA ALA A 18 -15.58 18.19 -21.72
C ALA A 18 -16.10 16.78 -22.00
N THR A 19 -16.17 16.44 -23.29
CA THR A 19 -16.40 15.09 -23.78
C THR A 19 -15.30 14.18 -23.24
N ALA A 20 -15.65 13.22 -22.41
CA ALA A 20 -14.75 12.14 -22.02
C ALA A 20 -14.44 11.30 -23.27
N GLN A 21 -13.32 11.58 -23.94
CA GLN A 21 -12.76 10.65 -24.92
C GLN A 21 -12.16 9.48 -24.16
N THR A 22 -12.77 8.30 -24.30
CA THR A 22 -12.13 7.03 -23.97
C THR A 22 -11.01 6.80 -24.96
N THR A 23 -9.77 7.10 -24.57
CA THR A 23 -8.60 6.54 -25.26
C THR A 23 -8.62 5.04 -25.05
N THR A 24 -8.90 4.30 -26.12
CA THR A 24 -8.64 2.87 -26.26
C THR A 24 -7.18 2.63 -25.94
N THR A 25 -6.90 2.33 -24.69
CA THR A 25 -5.57 1.88 -24.27
C THR A 25 -5.52 0.40 -24.59
N THR A 26 -4.60 0.08 -25.47
CA THR A 26 -4.15 -1.25 -25.85
C THR A 26 -4.17 -2.17 -24.64
N THR A 27 -4.93 -3.26 -24.74
CA THR A 27 -5.02 -4.31 -23.73
C THR A 27 -3.68 -5.02 -23.63
N SER A 28 -2.73 -4.45 -22.89
CA SER A 28 -1.70 -5.23 -22.23
C SER A 28 -2.42 -6.04 -21.16
N THR A 29 -2.40 -7.36 -21.30
CA THR A 29 -3.07 -8.30 -20.40
C THR A 29 -2.36 -8.29 -19.05
N SER A 30 -2.62 -7.27 -18.23
CA SER A 30 -2.00 -7.11 -16.92
C SER A 30 -2.47 -8.21 -15.97
N SER A 31 -1.54 -8.98 -15.45
CA SER A 31 -1.82 -10.16 -14.64
C SER A 31 -2.02 -9.78 -13.18
N THR A 32 -3.19 -9.23 -12.83
CA THR A 32 -3.48 -8.84 -11.44
C THR A 32 -3.95 -10.05 -10.63
N LYS A 33 -3.17 -10.45 -9.62
CA LYS A 33 -3.60 -11.47 -8.63
C LYS A 33 -3.91 -10.81 -7.30
N VAL A 34 -5.21 -10.75 -6.97
CA VAL A 34 -5.69 -10.27 -5.66
C VAL A 34 -6.13 -11.47 -4.82
N THR A 35 -5.64 -11.55 -3.59
CA THR A 35 -6.15 -12.51 -2.60
C THR A 35 -6.65 -11.72 -1.39
N VAL A 36 -7.96 -11.64 -1.21
CA VAL A 36 -8.61 -11.01 -0.05
C VAL A 36 -9.18 -12.09 0.84
N ASN A 37 -8.87 -12.05 2.13
CA ASN A 37 -9.50 -12.90 3.12
C ASN A 37 -10.07 -12.01 4.25
N SER A 38 -11.39 -11.90 4.30
CA SER A 38 -12.16 -11.28 5.37
C SER A 38 -12.82 -12.39 6.19
N ASN A 39 -12.93 -12.21 7.51
CA ASN A 39 -13.30 -13.30 8.40
C ASN A 39 -14.63 -12.99 9.10
N ASP A 40 -15.67 -13.79 8.85
CA ASP A 40 -16.97 -13.67 9.54
C ASP A 40 -17.26 -14.82 10.52
N ASN A 41 -16.66 -16.02 10.39
CA ASN A 41 -17.02 -17.14 11.30
C ASN A 41 -15.96 -18.22 11.61
N ASP A 42 -14.70 -18.10 11.21
CA ASP A 42 -13.68 -19.15 11.49
C ASP A 42 -12.41 -18.57 12.13
N LYS A 43 -12.26 -18.69 13.47
CA LYS A 43 -11.06 -18.61 14.33
C LYS A 43 -9.70 -18.06 13.78
N LYS A 44 -9.69 -17.04 12.91
CA LYS A 44 -8.49 -16.34 12.43
C LYS A 44 -8.44 -14.98 13.12
N TYR A 45 -7.27 -14.68 13.70
CA TYR A 45 -7.06 -13.50 14.54
C TYR A 45 -6.68 -12.24 13.73
N TYR A 46 -6.64 -12.32 12.40
CA TYR A 46 -6.59 -11.14 11.52
C TYR A 46 -8.01 -10.76 11.10
N ARG A 47 -8.32 -9.47 11.18
CA ARG A 47 -9.61 -8.90 10.75
C ARG A 47 -9.69 -8.74 9.23
N SER A 48 -8.56 -8.48 8.58
CA SER A 48 -8.47 -8.36 7.12
C SER A 48 -7.06 -8.67 6.65
N PHE A 49 -6.95 -9.39 5.55
CA PHE A 49 -5.67 -9.67 4.89
C PHE A 49 -5.83 -9.60 3.38
N ALA A 50 -4.97 -8.83 2.73
CA ALA A 50 -4.89 -8.74 1.28
C ALA A 50 -3.44 -8.81 0.79
N ILE A 51 -3.21 -9.66 -0.22
CA ILE A 51 -2.03 -9.60 -1.09
C ILE A 51 -2.51 -9.13 -2.46
N ILE A 52 -1.82 -8.12 -2.98
CA ILE A 52 -2.08 -7.54 -4.30
C ILE A 52 -0.75 -7.62 -5.07
N ASP A 53 -0.72 -8.46 -6.09
CA ASP A 53 0.43 -8.66 -6.98
C ASP A 53 0.04 -8.11 -8.35
N MET A 54 0.55 -6.92 -8.69
CA MET A 54 0.38 -6.22 -9.98
C MET A 54 1.67 -6.32 -10.78
N ASP A 55 1.70 -5.95 -12.06
CA ASP A 55 2.91 -6.10 -12.88
C ASP A 55 4.09 -5.25 -12.34
N ASP A 56 3.79 -4.03 -11.88
CA ASP A 56 4.75 -3.01 -11.40
C ASP A 56 4.97 -3.02 -9.88
N SER A 57 4.07 -3.64 -9.12
CA SER A 57 4.04 -3.47 -7.66
C SER A 57 3.58 -4.71 -6.92
N PHE A 58 4.10 -4.87 -5.71
CA PHE A 58 3.65 -5.89 -4.77
C PHE A 58 3.23 -5.23 -3.46
N ARG A 59 2.01 -5.52 -3.02
CA ARG A 59 1.43 -4.92 -1.81
C ARG A 59 0.85 -5.96 -0.87
N VAL A 60 1.10 -5.77 0.43
CA VAL A 60 0.46 -6.54 1.50
C VAL A 60 -0.27 -5.57 2.42
N LYS A 61 -1.53 -5.85 2.72
CA LYS A 61 -2.35 -5.07 3.66
C LYS A 61 -2.92 -6.02 4.70
N ILE A 62 -2.64 -5.77 5.98
CA ILE A 62 -3.10 -6.61 7.08
C ILE A 62 -3.69 -5.72 8.17
N LYS A 63 -4.87 -6.10 8.66
CA LYS A 63 -5.45 -5.60 9.91
C LYS A 63 -5.58 -6.78 10.87
N PHE A 64 -4.97 -6.69 12.04
CA PHE A 64 -4.92 -7.78 13.02
C PHE A 64 -5.40 -7.32 14.41
N LEU A 65 -5.39 -8.19 15.42
CA LEU A 65 -5.68 -7.79 16.79
C LEU A 65 -4.52 -7.02 17.42
N GLU A 66 -4.82 -5.96 18.16
CA GLU A 66 -3.80 -5.10 18.79
C GLU A 66 -2.79 -5.87 19.65
N SER A 67 -3.21 -6.94 20.32
CA SER A 67 -2.32 -7.83 21.09
C SER A 67 -1.18 -8.45 20.28
N LEU A 68 -1.30 -8.53 18.96
CA LEU A 68 -0.28 -9.07 18.06
C LEU A 68 0.71 -8.02 17.56
N GLN A 69 0.51 -6.73 17.84
CA GLN A 69 1.37 -5.64 17.34
C GLN A 69 2.84 -5.85 17.73
N LYS A 70 3.10 -6.26 18.98
CA LYS A 70 4.45 -6.54 19.46
C LYS A 70 5.12 -7.67 18.66
N ASN A 71 4.39 -8.75 18.38
CA ASN A 71 4.90 -9.90 17.63
C ASN A 71 5.18 -9.52 16.17
N VAL A 72 4.30 -8.74 15.55
CA VAL A 72 4.49 -8.22 14.19
C VAL A 72 5.70 -7.29 14.13
N LYS A 73 5.85 -6.38 15.11
CA LYS A 73 7.01 -5.50 15.19
C LYS A 73 8.32 -6.28 15.29
N LEU A 74 8.40 -7.24 16.20
CA LEU A 74 9.60 -8.07 16.40
C LEU A 74 9.98 -8.83 15.12
N TYR A 75 8.99 -9.40 14.45
CA TYR A 75 9.19 -10.06 13.16
C TYR A 75 9.75 -9.10 12.10
N LEU A 76 9.18 -7.89 11.97
CA LEU A 76 9.68 -6.91 11.00
C LEU A 76 11.10 -6.44 11.32
N MET A 77 11.44 -6.25 12.60
CA MET A 77 12.79 -5.89 13.03
C MET A 77 13.81 -6.99 12.73
N ASP A 78 13.43 -8.26 12.91
CA ASP A 78 14.27 -9.42 12.57
C ASP A 78 14.53 -9.50 11.05
N GLN A 79 13.48 -9.27 10.25
CA GLN A 79 13.59 -9.39 8.79
C GLN A 79 14.25 -8.19 8.11
N LEU A 80 13.99 -6.97 8.56
CA LEU A 80 14.42 -5.74 7.88
C LEU A 80 15.57 -5.02 8.59
N GLY A 81 15.91 -5.43 9.82
CA GLY A 81 16.89 -4.76 10.65
C GLY A 81 16.37 -3.44 11.22
N LYS A 82 17.28 -2.65 11.80
CA LYS A 82 17.00 -1.32 12.37
C LYS A 82 17.49 -0.18 11.48
N ASP A 83 18.41 -0.45 10.55
CA ASP A 83 19.15 0.58 9.82
C ASP A 83 18.25 1.45 8.93
N ASN A 84 17.16 0.90 8.41
CA ASN A 84 16.18 1.62 7.58
C ASN A 84 14.89 1.95 8.34
N MET A 85 14.88 1.80 9.68
CA MET A 85 13.69 1.99 10.50
C MET A 85 13.63 3.43 11.03
N VAL A 86 12.55 4.13 10.70
CA VAL A 86 12.11 5.36 11.36
C VAL A 86 10.99 5.01 12.33
N ALA A 87 11.13 5.39 13.58
CA ALA A 87 10.10 5.21 14.59
C ALA A 87 9.53 6.57 15.00
N ASP A 88 8.20 6.65 15.03
CA ASP A 88 7.43 7.74 15.63
C ASP A 88 6.61 7.18 16.81
N SER A 89 5.95 8.03 17.59
CA SER A 89 5.22 7.67 18.80
C SER A 89 4.23 6.50 18.61
N GLU A 90 3.58 6.41 17.45
CA GLU A 90 2.55 5.41 17.16
C GLU A 90 2.83 4.56 15.92
N SER A 91 3.96 4.76 15.24
CA SER A 91 4.24 4.09 13.98
C SER A 91 5.70 3.71 13.80
N TYR A 92 5.90 2.58 13.12
CA TYR A 92 7.21 2.11 12.69
C TYR A 92 7.20 2.06 11.16
N LEU A 93 8.19 2.70 10.56
CA LEU A 93 8.34 2.82 9.12
C LEU A 93 9.70 2.26 8.72
N TRP A 94 9.74 1.29 7.81
CA TRP A 94 10.96 0.92 7.12
C TRP A 94 10.86 1.40 5.68
N ARG A 95 11.80 2.23 5.24
CA ARG A 95 11.82 2.73 3.87
C ARG A 95 13.20 2.60 3.27
N LYS A 96 13.26 2.21 2.00
CA LYS A 96 14.49 2.27 1.21
C LYS A 96 14.19 2.91 -0.12
N GLU A 97 15.05 3.83 -0.49
CA GLU A 97 15.00 4.54 -1.76
C GLU A 97 16.19 4.12 -2.64
N LEU A 98 16.01 4.16 -3.95
CA LEU A 98 17.05 4.01 -4.96
C LEU A 98 16.79 5.09 -6.01
N GLU A 99 17.81 5.87 -6.36
CA GLU A 99 17.68 6.96 -7.34
C GLU A 99 16.57 7.98 -7.00
N ASN A 100 16.36 8.24 -5.71
CA ASN A 100 15.29 9.11 -5.16
C ASN A 100 13.86 8.57 -5.38
N GLU A 101 13.71 7.30 -5.74
CA GLU A 101 12.42 6.63 -5.85
C GLU A 101 12.29 5.53 -4.78
N GLU A 102 11.09 5.38 -4.21
CA GLU A 102 10.83 4.42 -3.13
C GLU A 102 10.84 2.97 -3.67
N MET A 103 11.93 2.24 -3.38
CA MET A 103 12.02 0.82 -3.71
C MET A 103 11.06 -0.01 -2.87
N TYR A 104 11.00 0.27 -1.55
CA TYR A 104 10.01 -0.33 -0.67
C TYR A 104 9.65 0.57 0.50
N GLU A 105 8.43 0.37 0.99
CA GLU A 105 7.91 0.93 2.23
C GLU A 105 7.21 -0.17 3.04
N VAL A 106 7.52 -0.24 4.34
CA VAL A 106 6.81 -1.07 5.31
C VAL A 106 6.36 -0.19 6.46
N GLN A 107 5.05 -0.06 6.62
CA GLN A 107 4.44 0.76 7.67
C GLN A 107 3.65 -0.11 8.63
N LEU A 108 4.04 -0.11 9.91
CA LEU A 108 3.29 -0.67 11.02
C LEU A 108 2.75 0.48 11.87
N LYS A 109 1.44 0.71 11.84
CA LYS A 109 0.74 1.70 12.67
C LYS A 109 -0.40 1.01 13.40
N GLU A 110 -0.43 1.11 14.73
CA GLU A 110 -1.40 0.38 15.57
C GLU A 110 -1.44 -1.12 15.20
N ASN A 111 -2.61 -1.63 14.83
CA ASN A 111 -2.86 -2.99 14.38
C ASN A 111 -2.94 -3.14 12.86
N LYS A 112 -2.35 -2.21 12.11
CA LYS A 112 -2.38 -2.17 10.64
C LYS A 112 -0.95 -2.26 10.12
N LEU A 113 -0.72 -3.22 9.24
CA LEU A 113 0.52 -3.38 8.49
C LEU A 113 0.27 -3.14 7.00
N ARG A 114 1.09 -2.29 6.41
CA ARG A 114 1.14 -2.03 4.96
C ARG A 114 2.56 -2.29 4.47
N ILE A 115 2.67 -3.06 3.40
CA ILE A 115 3.91 -3.29 2.67
C ILE A 115 3.67 -2.85 1.24
N HIS A 116 4.58 -2.06 0.69
CA HIS A 116 4.62 -1.68 -0.71
C HIS A 116 6.03 -1.93 -1.24
N VAL A 117 6.13 -2.59 -2.39
CA VAL A 117 7.39 -2.84 -3.10
C VAL A 117 7.18 -2.43 -4.55
N ASN A 118 8.03 -1.54 -5.04
CA ASN A 118 8.14 -1.22 -6.46
C ASN A 118 8.98 -2.33 -7.13
N LYS A 119 8.38 -3.07 -8.07
CA LYS A 119 9.03 -4.20 -8.74
C LYS A 119 10.01 -3.76 -9.82
N GLU A 120 9.87 -2.57 -10.35
CA GLU A 120 10.80 -2.01 -11.34
C GLU A 120 12.15 -1.70 -10.70
N LEU A 121 12.15 -1.31 -9.43
CA LEU A 121 13.36 -1.01 -8.65
C LEU A 121 13.87 -2.19 -7.81
N ALA A 122 12.96 -3.07 -7.37
CA ALA A 122 13.32 -4.18 -6.49
C ALA A 122 13.92 -5.35 -7.26
N SER A 123 15.11 -5.80 -6.83
CA SER A 123 15.66 -7.08 -7.32
C SER A 123 14.71 -8.26 -7.07
N ASP A 124 14.76 -9.28 -7.93
CA ASP A 124 14.00 -10.53 -7.77
C ASP A 124 14.18 -11.17 -6.39
N LYS A 125 15.40 -11.09 -5.83
CA LYS A 125 15.72 -11.61 -4.49
C LYS A 125 14.93 -10.87 -3.41
N LEU A 126 14.86 -9.54 -3.52
CA LEU A 126 14.10 -8.70 -2.59
C LEU A 126 12.60 -8.95 -2.73
N LEU A 127 12.08 -9.03 -3.95
CA LEU A 127 10.67 -9.33 -4.20
C LEU A 127 10.27 -10.70 -3.63
N LYS A 128 11.11 -11.74 -3.82
CA LYS A 128 10.91 -13.07 -3.22
C LYS A 128 10.89 -13.00 -1.70
N LYS A 129 11.78 -12.22 -1.09
CA LYS A 129 11.79 -11.99 0.37
C LYS A 129 10.46 -11.39 0.84
N PHE A 130 9.97 -10.32 0.21
CA PHE A 130 8.69 -9.72 0.59
C PHE A 130 7.47 -10.62 0.33
N LYS A 131 7.48 -11.42 -0.73
CA LYS A 131 6.44 -12.45 -0.98
C LYS A 131 6.42 -13.50 0.13
N GLN A 132 7.59 -13.94 0.59
CA GLN A 132 7.71 -14.87 1.71
C GLN A 132 7.23 -14.22 3.02
N MET A 133 7.65 -12.98 3.28
CA MET A 133 7.18 -12.22 4.44
C MET A 133 5.66 -12.09 4.47
N GLY A 134 5.01 -11.83 3.33
CA GLY A 134 3.54 -11.77 3.25
C GLY A 134 2.86 -13.07 3.70
N LYS A 135 3.44 -14.24 3.36
CA LYS A 135 2.91 -15.55 3.79
C LYS A 135 3.12 -15.79 5.29
N GLU A 136 4.29 -15.44 5.80
CA GLU A 136 4.65 -15.59 7.22
C GLU A 136 3.81 -14.66 8.09
N LEU A 137 3.64 -13.39 7.69
CA LEU A 137 2.77 -12.43 8.35
C LEU A 137 1.31 -12.88 8.35
N LYS A 138 0.83 -13.51 7.26
CA LYS A 138 -0.50 -14.14 7.26
C LYS A 138 -0.59 -15.17 8.37
N SER A 139 0.37 -16.09 8.47
CA SER A 139 0.40 -17.13 9.50
C SER A 139 0.50 -16.55 10.92
N LEU A 140 1.41 -15.60 11.13
CA LEU A 140 1.65 -14.92 12.41
C LEU A 140 0.39 -14.21 12.91
N THR A 141 -0.33 -13.53 12.01
CA THR A 141 -1.55 -12.80 12.35
C THR A 141 -2.81 -13.68 12.34
N SER A 142 -2.71 -14.95 11.94
CA SER A 142 -3.81 -15.92 11.96
C SER A 142 -3.95 -16.67 13.28
N LYS A 143 -2.95 -16.65 14.16
CA LYS A 143 -2.92 -17.44 15.39
C LYS A 143 -3.14 -16.55 16.61
N LYS A 144 -3.70 -17.12 17.68
CA LYS A 144 -3.80 -16.45 18.98
C LYS A 144 -2.39 -16.12 19.45
N GLY A 145 -2.15 -14.90 19.91
CA GLY A 145 -0.92 -14.61 20.65
C GLY A 145 -0.89 -15.49 21.89
N ASN A 146 0.18 -16.26 22.07
CA ASN A 146 0.43 -17.00 23.31
C ASN A 146 0.66 -16.04 24.46
#